data_AF-A0A5M3WDY8-F1
#
_entry.id   AF-A0A5M3WDY8-F1
#
_cell.length_a   1.000
_cell.length_b   1.000
_cell.length_c   1.000
_cell.angle_alpha   90.00
_cell.angle_beta   90.00
_cell.angle_gamma   90.00
#
_symmetry.space_group_name_H-M   'P 1'
#
loop_
_entity.id
_entity.type
_entity.pdbx_description
1 polymer ?
#
loop_
_entity_poly.entity_id
_entity_poly.type
_entity_poly.pdbx_seq_one_letter_code
_entity_poly.pdbx_strand_id
1 'polypeptide(L)'
;MRVDGLADEVGWSRKRLWSRFRSQLGITPKRAARLVRFDHAAHLLAAGHAAASVAAESGYVDQPHLHREVKAFAGLARCRGHCAVARD
;
A
#
# COMPACT_ATOMS: atom_id res chain seq x y z
N MET A 1 2.10 8.35 7.04
CA MET A 1 2.76 7.29 7.85
C MET A 1 4.18 7.02 7.34
N ARG A 2 5.21 7.24 8.16
CA ARG A 2 6.59 6.80 7.89
C ARG A 2 6.79 5.45 8.59
N VAL A 3 7.46 4.51 7.94
CA VAL A 3 7.70 3.16 8.48
C VAL A 3 8.53 3.20 9.76
N ASP A 4 9.43 4.18 9.89
CA ASP A 4 10.24 4.35 11.10
C ASP A 4 9.39 4.70 12.32
N GLY A 5 8.41 5.60 12.16
CA GLY A 5 7.47 5.94 13.26
C GLY A 5 6.65 4.74 13.71
N LEU A 6 6.23 3.87 12.79
CA LEU A 6 5.57 2.61 13.15
C LEU A 6 6.48 1.69 13.98
N ALA A 7 7.77 1.63 13.65
CA ALA A 7 8.71 0.78 14.38
C ALA A 7 8.85 1.23 15.85
N ASP A 8 8.93 2.55 16.05
CA ASP A 8 9.04 3.16 17.38
C ASP A 8 7.73 2.96 18.18
N GLU A 9 6.57 3.16 17.56
CA GLU A 9 5.24 2.97 18.19
C GLU A 9 5.02 1.54 18.70
N VAL A 10 5.49 0.53 17.97
CA VAL A 10 5.34 -0.88 18.36
C VAL A 10 6.52 -1.42 19.18
N GLY A 11 7.48 -0.57 19.52
CA GLY A 11 8.67 -0.93 20.29
C GLY A 11 9.60 -1.93 19.59
N TRP A 12 9.62 -1.93 18.25
CA TRP A 12 10.44 -2.86 17.47
C TRP A 12 11.57 -2.14 16.75
N SER A 13 12.71 -2.81 16.64
CA SER A 13 13.74 -2.37 15.69
C SER A 13 13.24 -2.49 14.24
N ARG A 14 13.77 -1.65 13.34
CA ARG A 14 13.44 -1.71 11.90
C ARG A 14 13.63 -3.11 11.32
N LYS A 15 14.72 -3.81 11.70
CA LYS A 15 15.00 -5.19 11.25
C LYS A 15 13.90 -6.16 11.68
N ARG A 16 13.44 -6.05 12.93
CA ARG A 16 12.35 -6.88 13.45
C ARG A 16 11.03 -6.57 12.74
N LEU A 17 10.71 -5.30 12.54
CA LEU A 17 9.52 -4.88 11.78
C LEU A 17 9.53 -5.47 10.37
N TRP A 18 10.65 -5.35 9.65
CA TRP A 18 10.79 -5.92 8.31
C TRP A 18 10.62 -7.45 8.28
N SER A 19 11.27 -8.15 9.21
CA SER A 19 11.15 -9.61 9.33
C SER A 19 9.71 -10.05 9.60
N ARG A 20 9.00 -9.36 10.49
CA ARG A 20 7.60 -9.65 10.80
C ARG A 20 6.66 -9.42 9.61
N PHE A 21 6.79 -8.30 8.91
CA PHE A 21 6.00 -8.05 7.70
C PHE A 21 6.26 -9.11 6.61
N ARG A 22 7.52 -9.50 6.41
CA ARG A 22 7.88 -10.53 5.44
C ARG A 22 7.31 -11.89 5.81
N SER A 23 7.42 -12.29 7.07
CA SER A 23 6.97 -13.62 7.55
C SER A 23 5.45 -13.74 7.67
N GLN A 24 4.74 -12.66 8.02
CA GLN A 24 3.29 -12.72 8.24
C GLN A 24 2.46 -12.32 7.02
N LEU A 25 2.93 -11.35 6.23
CA LEU A 25 2.16 -10.77 5.11
C LEU A 25 2.82 -11.01 3.75
N GLY A 26 4.04 -11.56 3.70
CA GLY A 26 4.78 -11.78 2.46
C GLY A 26 5.25 -10.50 1.75
N ILE A 27 4.96 -9.32 2.32
CA ILE A 27 5.25 -8.00 1.72
C ILE A 27 6.11 -7.15 2.67
N THR A 28 6.70 -6.07 2.14
CA THR A 28 7.46 -5.13 2.96
C THR A 28 6.54 -4.14 3.68
N PRO A 29 6.97 -3.54 4.82
CA PRO A 29 6.18 -2.51 5.50
C PRO A 29 5.81 -1.34 4.57
N LYS A 30 6.74 -0.94 3.70
CA LYS A 30 6.48 0.12 2.70
C LYS A 30 5.39 -0.27 1.72
N ARG A 31 5.36 -1.53 1.25
CA ARG A 31 4.32 -2.02 0.34
C ARG A 31 2.96 -2.10 1.04
N ALA A 32 2.93 -2.54 2.29
CA ALA A 32 1.71 -2.55 3.09
C ALA A 32 1.15 -1.12 3.31
N ALA A 33 2.01 -0.16 3.67
CA ALA A 33 1.60 1.24 3.83
C ALA A 33 1.04 1.84 2.52
N ARG A 34 1.61 1.47 1.36
CA ARG A 34 1.07 1.85 0.05
C ARG A 34 -0.30 1.22 -0.22
N LEU A 35 -0.50 -0.05 0.15
CA LEU A 35 -1.78 -0.74 -0.04
C LEU A 35 -2.88 -0.10 0.81
N VAL A 36 -2.62 0.16 2.09
CA VAL A 36 -3.57 0.84 2.99
C VAL A 36 -3.94 2.22 2.46
N ARG A 37 -2.95 2.98 1.97
CA ARG A 37 -3.19 4.28 1.37
C ARG A 37 -4.07 4.20 0.12
N PHE A 38 -3.74 3.27 -0.77
CA PHE A 38 -4.49 3.05 -2.00
C PHE A 38 -5.93 2.64 -1.70
N ASP A 39 -6.14 1.72 -0.75
CA ASP A 39 -7.46 1.26 -0.33
C ASP A 39 -8.32 2.43 0.18
N HIS A 40 -7.76 3.29 1.04
CA HIS A 40 -8.44 4.49 1.50
C HIS A 40 -8.82 5.44 0.35
N ALA A 41 -7.88 5.71 -0.57
CA ALA A 41 -8.13 6.56 -1.72
C ALA A 41 -9.18 5.99 -2.67
N ALA A 42 -9.17 4.66 -2.88
CA ALA A 42 -10.14 3.96 -3.70
C ALA A 42 -11.57 4.09 -3.14
N HIS A 43 -11.73 3.98 -1.81
CA HIS A 43 -13.03 4.20 -1.16
C HIS A 43 -13.56 5.63 -1.35
N LEU A 44 -12.71 6.65 -1.22
CA LEU A 44 -13.12 8.05 -1.43
C LEU A 44 -13.49 8.32 -2.89
N LEU A 45 -12.71 7.79 -3.84
CA LEU A 45 -13.04 7.89 -5.27
C LEU A 45 -14.37 7.18 -5.58
N ALA A 46 -14.58 5.99 -5.03
CA ALA A 46 -15.82 5.23 -5.20
C ALA A 46 -17.04 5.95 -4.60
N ALA A 47 -16.85 6.71 -3.53
CA ALA A 47 -17.87 7.58 -2.94
C ALA A 47 -18.09 8.91 -3.71
N GLY A 48 -17.36 9.14 -4.81
CA GLY A 48 -17.58 10.28 -5.70
C GLY A 48 -16.75 11.54 -5.38
N HIS A 49 -15.78 11.45 -4.48
CA HIS A 49 -14.91 12.58 -4.15
C HIS A 49 -14.01 12.97 -5.34
N ALA A 50 -13.72 14.27 -5.46
CA ALA A 50 -12.83 14.78 -6.51
C ALA A 50 -11.40 14.26 -6.34
N ALA A 51 -10.78 13.78 -7.43
CA ALA A 51 -9.47 13.13 -7.38
C ALA A 51 -8.35 14.01 -6.82
N ALA A 52 -8.42 15.33 -7.00
CA ALA A 52 -7.47 16.27 -6.40
C ALA A 52 -7.58 16.31 -4.86
N SER A 53 -8.80 16.34 -4.33
CA SER A 53 -9.05 16.28 -2.88
C SER A 53 -8.62 14.93 -2.31
N VAL A 54 -8.98 13.83 -2.97
CA VAL A 54 -8.56 12.49 -2.55
C VAL A 54 -7.04 12.35 -2.49
N ALA A 55 -6.33 12.92 -3.46
CA ALA A 55 -4.87 12.90 -3.45
C ALA A 55 -4.31 13.57 -2.18
N ALA A 56 -4.78 14.76 -1.85
CA ALA A 56 -4.35 15.48 -0.65
C ALA A 56 -4.72 14.74 0.64
N GLU A 57 -5.96 14.28 0.76
CA GLU A 57 -6.50 13.59 1.94
C GLU A 57 -5.81 12.24 2.20
N SER A 58 -5.50 11.50 1.13
CA SER A 58 -4.85 10.20 1.23
C SER A 58 -3.31 10.29 1.32
N GLY A 59 -2.73 11.48 1.33
CA GLY A 59 -1.27 11.67 1.45
C GLY A 59 -0.48 11.36 0.18
N TYR A 60 -1.09 11.60 -0.99
CA TYR A 60 -0.39 11.76 -2.26
C TYR A 60 0.08 13.21 -2.42
N VAL A 61 1.11 13.38 -3.25
CA VAL A 61 1.65 14.72 -3.54
C VAL A 61 0.66 15.52 -4.39
N ASP A 62 0.05 14.84 -5.35
CA ASP A 62 -0.86 15.42 -6.33
C ASP A 62 -1.71 14.32 -6.97
N GLN A 63 -2.68 14.73 -7.79
CA GLN A 63 -3.54 13.82 -8.55
C GLN A 63 -2.73 12.91 -9.51
N PRO A 64 -1.69 13.39 -10.25
CA PRO A 64 -0.83 12.50 -11.04
C PRO A 64 -0.15 11.38 -10.25
N HIS A 65 0.31 11.66 -9.02
CA HIS A 65 0.92 10.66 -8.13
C HIS A 65 -0.11 9.61 -7.71
N LEU A 66 -1.32 10.04 -7.32
CA LEU A 66 -2.45 9.13 -7.07
C LEU A 66 -2.72 8.24 -8.29
N HIS A 67 -2.83 8.83 -9.49
CA HIS A 67 -3.14 8.09 -10.72
C HIS A 67 -2.07 7.04 -11.07
N ARG A 68 -0.79 7.36 -10.87
CA ARG A 68 0.32 6.41 -11.05
C ARG A 68 0.20 5.23 -10.08
N GLU A 69 -0.19 5.49 -8.84
CA GLU A 69 -0.39 4.43 -7.85
C GLU A 69 -1.61 3.56 -8.17
N VAL A 70 -2.75 4.16 -8.53
CA VAL A 70 -3.94 3.44 -8.98
C VAL A 70 -3.63 2.55 -10.18
N LYS A 71 -2.90 3.08 -11.17
CA LYS A 71 -2.44 2.27 -12.32
C LYS A 71 -1.52 1.13 -11.92
N ALA A 72 -0.62 1.34 -10.96
CA ALA A 72 0.27 0.28 -10.47
C ALA A 72 -0.51 -0.86 -9.81
N PHE A 73 -1.54 -0.55 -9.00
CA PHE A 73 -2.38 -1.57 -8.37
C PHE A 73 -3.39 -2.21 -9.34
N ALA A 74 -4.01 -1.45 -10.25
CA ALA A 74 -4.86 -2.00 -11.30
C ALA A 74 -4.07 -2.83 -12.32
N GLY A 75 -2.80 -2.49 -12.55
CA GLY A 75 -1.87 -3.28 -13.36
C GLY A 75 -1.47 -4.61 -12.71
N LEU A 76 -1.53 -4.72 -11.38
CA LEU A 76 -1.39 -5.99 -10.66
C LEU A 76 -2.68 -6.84 -10.71
N ALA A 77 -3.85 -6.21 -10.90
CA ALA A 77 -5.11 -6.93 -11.15
C ALA A 77 -5.15 -7.58 -12.54
N ARG A 78 -4.27 -7.19 -13.47
CA ARG A 78 -3.95 -8.03 -14.62
C ARG A 78 -2.99 -9.11 -14.15
N CYS A 79 -3.51 -10.29 -13.86
CA CYS A 79 -2.73 -11.50 -13.62
C CYS A 79 -1.66 -11.68 -14.70
N ARG A 80 -0.42 -11.23 -14.42
CA ARG A 80 0.77 -11.78 -15.07
C ARG A 80 1.25 -12.90 -14.17
N GLY A 81 1.06 -14.12 -14.66
CA GLY A 81 1.17 -15.37 -13.92
C GLY A 81 2.42 -15.48 -13.05
N HIS A 82 2.17 -15.83 -11.79
CA HIS A 82 2.83 -16.91 -11.05
C HIS A 82 1.87 -17.29 -9.92
N CYS A 83 0.73 -17.86 -10.28
CA CYS A 83 -0.03 -18.67 -9.34
C CYS A 83 0.65 -20.05 -9.31
N ALA A 84 1.83 -20.12 -8.71
CA ALA A 84 2.36 -21.39 -8.24
C ALA A 84 1.66 -21.64 -6.90
N VAL A 85 0.47 -22.23 -6.96
CA VAL A 85 -0.13 -22.90 -5.81
C VAL A 85 0.84 -24.03 -5.48
N ALA A 86 1.55 -23.88 -4.36
CA ALA A 86 2.19 -25.00 -3.71
C ALA A 86 1.12 -26.06 -3.45
N ARG A 87 1.25 -27.20 -4.12
CA ARG A 87 0.65 -28.47 -3.73
C ARG A 87 1.82 -29.42 -3.49
N ASP A 88 1.84 -29.96 -2.28
CA ASP A 88 2.53 -31.16 -1.76
C ASP A 88 3.97 -31.45 -2.25
#